data_AF-T1I6Q5-F1
#
_entry.id   AF-T1I6Q5-F1
#
_cell.length_a   1.000
_cell.length_b   1.000
_cell.length_c   1.000
_cell.angle_alpha   90.00
_cell.angle_beta   90.00
_cell.angle_gamma   90.00
#
_symmetry.space_group_name_H-M   'P 1'
#
loop_
_entity.id
_entity.type
_entity.pdbx_description
1 polymer ?
#
loop_
_entity_poly.entity_id
_entity_poly.type
_entity_poly.pdbx_seq_one_letter_code
_entity_poly.pdbx_strand_id
1 'polypeptide(L)'
;MTDYVKELKENVKPFTSTGVLDWMWISDSVKLVTSIVLQGLGGSSENRQDDDFHEFFLQINEVKLKRKSCVIPMGDMSVGQKFERAVLFKCLADVIGLPSRLVRGHCGTAWNEVCIMKWDRPYCDLPLSKLLPTHVVDLCRRPGTLLPIGRRECEEYCGPKAVAPFSMRPTFPDILNLQENTQDKF
;
A
#
# COMPACT_ATOMS: atom_id res chain seq x y z
N MET A 1 5.47 17.59 5.77
CA MET A 1 6.02 16.37 5.11
C MET A 1 7.46 16.10 5.50
N THR A 2 8.35 17.11 5.51
CA THR A 2 9.73 16.97 5.99
C THR A 2 9.83 16.52 7.44
N ASP A 3 8.94 17.01 8.31
CA ASP A 3 8.94 16.67 9.73
C ASP A 3 8.59 15.19 9.96
N TYR A 4 7.60 14.67 9.23
CA TYR A 4 7.26 13.24 9.23
C TYR A 4 8.40 12.34 8.74
N VAL A 5 9.15 12.78 7.72
CA VAL A 5 10.31 12.04 7.22
C VAL A 5 11.42 12.01 8.27
N LYS A 6 11.61 13.11 9.00
CA LYS A 6 12.57 13.18 10.11
C LYS A 6 12.16 12.24 11.24
N GLU A 7 10.90 12.32 11.67
CA GLU A 7 10.32 11.45 12.69
C GLU A 7 10.45 9.96 12.33
N LEU A 8 10.20 9.58 11.08
CA LEU A 8 10.40 8.21 10.62
C LEU A 8 11.85 7.75 10.73
N LYS A 9 12.79 8.58 10.31
CA LYS A 9 14.22 8.24 10.34
C LYS A 9 14.76 8.13 11.77
N GLU A 10 14.18 8.87 12.71
CA GLU A 10 14.55 8.80 14.13
C GLU A 10 13.98 7.55 14.81
N ASN A 11 12.77 7.14 14.43
CA ASN A 11 12.06 6.03 15.09
C ASN A 11 12.25 4.66 14.42
N VAL A 12 12.62 4.61 13.14
CA VAL A 12 12.83 3.35 12.41
C VAL A 12 14.32 3.08 12.29
N LYS A 13 14.77 1.96 12.85
CA LYS A 13 16.12 1.45 12.57
C LYS A 13 16.22 1.15 11.06
N PRO A 14 17.25 1.64 10.36
CA PRO A 14 17.44 1.34 8.95
C PRO A 14 17.52 -0.18 8.77
N PHE A 15 16.90 -0.68 7.71
CA PHE A 15 16.90 -2.11 7.39
C PHE A 15 18.35 -2.61 7.32
N THR A 16 18.80 -3.37 8.33
CA THR A 16 20.15 -3.93 8.36
C THR A 16 20.19 -5.13 7.43
N SER A 17 21.17 -5.14 6.52
CA SER A 17 21.36 -6.11 5.43
C SER A 17 21.65 -7.55 5.88
N THR A 18 21.47 -7.89 7.16
CA THR A 18 21.41 -9.25 7.67
C THR A 18 20.14 -9.94 7.18
N GLY A 19 19.99 -10.11 5.85
CA GLY A 19 19.19 -11.08 5.07
C GLY A 19 17.78 -11.49 5.52
N VAL A 20 17.24 -10.93 6.58
CA VAL A 20 16.11 -11.46 7.32
C VAL A 20 15.08 -10.34 7.40
N LEU A 21 14.04 -10.48 6.59
CA LEU A 21 12.82 -9.71 6.73
C LEU A 21 12.09 -10.18 8.00
N ASP A 22 12.50 -9.65 9.14
CA ASP A 22 11.88 -9.94 10.43
C ASP A 22 10.42 -9.45 10.42
N TRP A 23 9.49 -10.38 10.68
CA TRP A 23 8.05 -10.08 10.83
C TRP A 23 7.82 -8.94 11.83
N MET A 24 8.57 -8.92 12.93
CA MET A 24 8.41 -7.90 13.96
C MET A 24 8.74 -6.51 13.41
N TRP A 25 9.88 -6.37 12.73
CA TRP A 25 10.26 -5.09 12.12
C TRP A 25 9.25 -4.62 11.07
N ILE A 26 8.75 -5.51 10.22
CA ILE A 26 7.73 -5.14 9.21
C ILE A 26 6.44 -4.70 9.89
N SER A 27 5.96 -5.45 10.88
CA SER A 27 4.72 -5.11 11.59
C SER A 27 4.82 -3.76 12.28
N ASP A 28 5.93 -3.49 12.96
CA ASP A 28 6.13 -2.24 13.69
C ASP A 28 6.31 -1.06 12.73
N SER A 29 7.06 -1.24 11.65
CA SER A 29 7.23 -0.24 10.60
C SER A 29 5.90 0.11 9.94
N VAL A 30 5.08 -0.90 9.61
CA VAL A 30 3.75 -0.69 9.01
C VAL A 30 2.85 0.11 9.95
N LYS A 31 2.82 -0.22 11.24
CA LYS A 31 2.02 0.51 12.24
C LYS A 31 2.47 1.96 12.35
N LEU A 32 3.77 2.21 12.45
CA LEU A 32 4.33 3.57 12.58
C LEU A 32 4.09 4.42 11.33
N VAL A 33 4.36 3.87 10.14
CA VAL A 33 4.08 4.59 8.88
C VAL A 33 2.58 4.87 8.78
N THR A 34 1.74 3.90 9.16
CA THR A 34 0.29 4.10 9.14
C THR A 34 -0.14 5.21 10.11
N SER A 35 0.37 5.26 11.34
CA SER A 35 0.01 6.32 12.29
C SER A 35 0.35 7.71 11.76
N ILE A 36 1.49 7.85 11.08
CA ILE A 36 1.90 9.10 10.44
C ILE A 36 0.99 9.46 9.25
N VAL A 37 0.64 8.48 8.42
CA VAL A 37 -0.32 8.69 7.31
C VAL A 37 -1.67 9.18 7.84
N LEU A 38 -2.15 8.57 8.93
CA LEU A 38 -3.39 8.99 9.57
C LEU A 38 -3.27 10.42 10.10
N GLN A 39 -2.21 10.75 10.82
CA GLN A 39 -2.00 12.12 11.31
C GLN A 39 -1.94 13.15 10.17
N GLY A 40 -1.30 12.80 9.04
CA GLY A 40 -1.17 13.68 7.89
C GLY A 40 -2.44 13.86 7.05
N LEU A 41 -3.32 12.85 6.98
CA LEU A 41 -4.50 12.83 6.09
C LEU A 41 -5.83 12.60 6.84
N GLY A 42 -5.99 13.28 7.98
CA GLY A 42 -7.30 13.49 8.61
C GLY A 42 -7.67 12.48 9.71
N GLY A 43 -6.70 11.78 10.27
CA GLY A 43 -6.83 10.92 11.43
C GLY A 43 -7.38 9.50 11.16
N SER A 44 -7.32 8.67 12.21
CA SER A 44 -7.94 7.34 12.27
C SER A 44 -9.44 7.54 12.50
N SER A 45 -10.19 7.59 11.41
CA SER A 45 -11.61 7.88 11.48
C SER A 45 -12.40 6.61 11.74
N GLU A 46 -12.49 6.21 13.01
CA GLU A 46 -13.40 5.14 13.43
C GLU A 46 -14.88 5.50 13.15
N ASN A 47 -15.18 6.77 12.88
CA ASN A 47 -16.54 7.31 12.71
C ASN A 47 -16.77 8.16 11.45
N ARG A 48 -15.85 8.20 10.47
CA ARG A 48 -16.14 8.94 9.21
C ARG A 48 -17.02 8.09 8.30
N GLN A 49 -18.33 8.26 8.49
CA GLN A 49 -19.36 7.84 7.53
C GLN A 49 -19.31 8.77 6.31
N ASP A 50 -19.96 8.34 5.22
CA ASP A 50 -19.94 8.81 3.82
C ASP A 50 -19.86 10.33 3.49
N ASP A 51 -19.92 11.24 4.46
CA ASP A 51 -19.80 12.70 4.29
C ASP A 51 -18.38 13.21 4.00
N ASP A 52 -17.37 12.37 4.19
CA ASP A 52 -15.95 12.68 3.97
C ASP A 52 -15.58 13.00 2.52
N PHE A 53 -16.36 12.50 1.56
CA PHE A 53 -16.07 12.74 0.16
C PHE A 53 -16.28 14.20 -0.22
N HIS A 54 -17.26 14.86 0.41
CA HIS A 54 -17.53 16.27 0.20
C HIS A 54 -16.42 17.14 0.79
N GLU A 55 -16.01 16.87 2.03
CA GLU A 55 -14.91 17.58 2.69
C GLU A 55 -13.61 17.44 1.92
N PHE A 56 -13.28 16.21 1.48
CA PHE A 56 -12.12 15.96 0.63
C PHE A 56 -12.19 16.76 -0.67
N PHE A 57 -13.32 16.77 -1.37
CA PHE A 57 -13.46 17.49 -2.64
C PHE A 57 -13.37 19.00 -2.47
N LEU A 58 -13.96 19.55 -1.40
CA LEU A 58 -13.84 20.96 -1.05
C LEU A 58 -12.38 21.35 -0.81
N GLN A 59 -11.66 20.58 0.01
CA GLN A 59 -10.25 20.85 0.28
C GLN A 59 -9.40 20.78 -0.99
N ILE A 60 -9.60 19.75 -1.82
CA ILE A 60 -8.92 19.61 -3.10
C ILE A 60 -9.13 20.84 -3.99
N ASN A 61 -10.37 21.35 -4.05
CA ASN A 61 -10.68 22.54 -4.84
C ASN A 61 -10.08 23.81 -4.23
N GLU A 62 -10.09 23.96 -2.91
CA GLU A 62 -9.45 25.08 -2.24
C GLU A 62 -7.95 25.13 -2.54
N VAL A 63 -7.25 23.99 -2.44
CA VAL A 63 -5.82 23.90 -2.76
C VAL A 63 -5.57 24.21 -4.24
N LYS A 64 -6.41 23.69 -5.16
CA LYS A 64 -6.32 24.01 -6.59
C LYS A 64 -6.47 25.51 -6.86
N LEU A 65 -7.44 26.17 -6.22
CA LEU A 65 -7.68 27.61 -6.36
C LEU A 65 -6.53 28.43 -5.79
N LYS A 66 -6.06 28.08 -4.58
CA LYS A 66 -4.94 28.76 -3.90
C LYS A 66 -3.64 28.66 -4.70
N ARG A 67 -3.36 27.49 -5.28
CA ARG A 67 -2.14 27.24 -6.08
C ARG A 67 -2.29 27.60 -7.56
N LYS A 68 -3.52 27.82 -8.03
CA LYS A 68 -3.87 27.99 -9.47
C LYS A 68 -3.30 26.87 -10.35
N SER A 69 -3.33 25.64 -9.84
CA SER A 69 -2.76 24.46 -10.51
C SER A 69 -3.57 23.20 -10.21
N CYS A 70 -3.58 22.27 -11.15
CA CYS A 70 -4.18 20.94 -10.95
C CYS A 70 -3.25 19.97 -10.21
N VAL A 71 -1.97 20.33 -10.00
CA VAL A 71 -1.01 19.53 -9.25
C VAL A 71 -1.15 19.84 -7.77
N ILE A 72 -1.53 18.82 -6.99
CA ILE A 72 -1.79 18.94 -5.55
C ILE A 72 -0.68 18.23 -4.80
N PRO A 73 0.19 18.96 -4.08
CA PRO A 73 1.17 18.34 -3.22
C PRO A 73 0.49 17.64 -2.06
N MET A 74 0.89 16.40 -1.79
CA MET A 74 0.38 15.62 -0.66
C MET A 74 0.55 16.31 0.70
N GLY A 75 1.53 17.22 0.83
CA GLY A 75 1.78 17.97 2.06
C GLY A 75 0.80 19.12 2.34
N ASP A 76 -0.03 19.50 1.36
CA ASP A 76 -1.01 20.58 1.50
C ASP A 76 -2.41 20.05 1.82
N MET A 77 -2.59 18.73 1.79
CA MET A 77 -3.85 18.07 2.11
C MET A 77 -3.87 17.69 3.59
N SER A 78 -5.04 17.86 4.21
CA SER A 78 -5.33 17.48 5.60
C SER A 78 -6.38 16.37 5.68
N VAL A 79 -7.06 16.08 4.57
CA VAL A 79 -8.00 14.96 4.42
C VAL A 79 -7.56 14.13 3.22
N GLY A 80 -7.65 12.81 3.34
CA GLY A 80 -7.33 11.91 2.25
C GLY A 80 -8.20 10.67 2.26
N GLN A 81 -8.63 10.25 1.07
CA GLN A 81 -9.36 9.02 0.85
C GLN A 81 -8.37 7.84 0.75
N LYS A 82 -8.91 6.65 0.46
CA LYS A 82 -8.13 5.41 0.37
C LYS A 82 -6.92 5.53 -0.57
N PHE A 83 -7.06 6.23 -1.70
CA PHE A 83 -5.98 6.39 -2.68
C PHE A 83 -4.86 7.28 -2.18
N GLU A 84 -5.18 8.47 -1.67
CA GLU A 84 -4.21 9.43 -1.16
C GLU A 84 -3.43 8.83 0.01
N ARG A 85 -4.14 8.14 0.92
CA ARG A 85 -3.53 7.40 2.02
C ARG A 85 -2.57 6.32 1.51
N ALA A 86 -2.96 5.54 0.51
CA ALA A 86 -2.11 4.52 -0.07
C ALA A 86 -0.85 5.12 -0.74
N VAL A 87 -0.99 6.23 -1.45
CA VAL A 87 0.15 6.93 -2.07
C VAL A 87 1.11 7.47 -1.01
N LEU A 88 0.60 8.15 0.02
CA LEU A 88 1.44 8.68 1.09
C LEU A 88 2.17 7.56 1.85
N PHE A 89 1.46 6.49 2.19
CA PHE A 89 2.07 5.30 2.80
C PHE A 89 3.22 4.79 1.96
N LYS A 90 3.02 4.66 0.64
CA LYS A 90 4.06 4.14 -0.25
C LYS A 90 5.30 5.04 -0.25
N CYS A 91 5.12 6.35 -0.36
CA CYS A 91 6.23 7.31 -0.31
C CYS A 91 7.02 7.21 1.00
N LEU A 92 6.34 7.08 2.14
CA LEU A 92 6.99 6.94 3.45
C LEU A 92 7.67 5.57 3.61
N ALA A 93 7.04 4.50 3.11
CA ALA A 93 7.61 3.17 3.10
C ALA A 93 8.92 3.11 2.28
N ASP A 94 8.98 3.81 1.15
CA ASP A 94 10.19 3.89 0.31
C ASP A 94 11.34 4.62 1.01
N VAL A 95 11.04 5.61 1.87
CA VAL A 95 12.06 6.34 2.64
C VAL A 95 12.77 5.42 3.64
N ILE A 96 12.05 4.49 4.27
CA ILE A 96 12.60 3.56 5.27
C ILE A 96 13.06 2.22 4.65
N GLY A 97 12.86 2.03 3.34
CA GLY A 97 13.21 0.79 2.64
C GLY A 97 12.26 -0.39 2.91
N LEU A 98 11.02 -0.12 3.34
CA LEU A 98 10.01 -1.16 3.60
C LEU A 98 9.54 -1.77 2.26
N PRO A 99 9.75 -3.09 2.04
CA PRO A 99 9.36 -3.75 0.81
C PRO A 99 7.83 -3.78 0.65
N SER A 100 7.35 -2.88 -0.19
CA SER A 100 5.93 -2.63 -0.39
C SER A 100 5.65 -2.37 -1.87
N ARG A 101 4.42 -2.63 -2.29
CA ARG A 101 3.95 -2.40 -3.66
C ARG A 101 2.63 -1.66 -3.63
N LEU A 102 2.57 -0.52 -4.30
CA LEU A 102 1.32 0.19 -4.53
C LEU A 102 0.57 -0.46 -5.69
N VAL A 103 -0.68 -0.87 -5.44
CA VAL A 103 -1.59 -1.45 -6.44
C VAL A 103 -2.77 -0.52 -6.64
N ARG A 104 -3.09 -0.23 -7.90
CA ARG A 104 -4.26 0.59 -8.27
C ARG A 104 -5.48 -0.30 -8.49
N GLY A 105 -6.56 0.05 -7.80
CA GLY A 105 -7.88 -0.51 -7.99
C GLY A 105 -8.73 0.30 -8.96
N HIS A 106 -9.96 -0.13 -9.17
CA HIS A 106 -10.94 0.59 -9.98
C HIS A 106 -11.44 1.88 -9.28
N CYS A 107 -11.99 2.81 -10.06
CA CYS A 107 -12.60 4.06 -9.57
C CYS A 107 -11.76 4.88 -8.59
N GLY A 108 -10.46 5.06 -8.87
CA GLY A 108 -9.61 5.92 -8.04
C GLY A 108 -9.32 5.33 -6.66
N THR A 109 -9.32 4.01 -6.52
CA THR A 109 -8.85 3.33 -5.29
C THR A 109 -7.43 2.82 -5.46
N ALA A 110 -6.69 2.69 -4.37
CA ALA A 110 -5.38 2.02 -4.34
C ALA A 110 -5.12 1.42 -2.96
N TRP A 111 -4.17 0.50 -2.87
CA TRP A 111 -3.71 -0.11 -1.62
C TRP A 111 -2.24 -0.51 -1.72
N ASN A 112 -1.63 -0.80 -0.57
CA ASN A 112 -0.25 -1.28 -0.51
C ASN A 112 -0.21 -2.75 -0.13
N GLU A 113 0.51 -3.54 -0.90
CA GLU A 113 0.83 -4.92 -0.61
C GLU A 113 2.24 -5.01 -0.03
N VAL A 114 2.44 -5.82 1.01
CA VAL A 114 3.75 -6.04 1.63
C VAL A 114 4.10 -7.53 1.61
N CYS A 115 5.38 -7.82 1.48
CA CYS A 115 5.90 -9.18 1.62
C CYS A 115 6.34 -9.40 3.06
N ILE A 116 5.88 -10.49 3.67
CA ILE A 116 6.34 -10.91 4.98
C ILE A 116 6.83 -12.35 4.87
N MET A 117 8.12 -12.55 5.07
CA MET A 117 8.71 -13.88 5.05
C MET A 117 8.38 -14.59 6.36
N LYS A 118 7.82 -15.79 6.26
CA LYS A 118 7.75 -16.71 7.40
C LYS A 118 9.05 -17.51 7.42
N TRP A 119 9.70 -17.54 8.58
CA TRP A 119 10.98 -18.19 8.81
C TRP A 119 11.01 -19.67 8.38
N ASP A 120 9.86 -20.35 8.38
CA ASP A 120 9.75 -21.79 8.08
C ASP A 120 9.92 -22.17 6.61
N ARG A 121 10.32 -21.25 5.72
CA ARG A 121 10.53 -21.56 4.29
C ARG A 121 11.98 -21.28 3.86
N PRO A 122 12.63 -22.21 3.14
CA PRO A 122 14.03 -22.08 2.68
C PRO A 122 14.23 -21.07 1.54
N TYR A 123 13.30 -20.12 1.34
CA TYR A 123 13.33 -19.14 0.25
C TYR A 123 13.94 -17.79 0.66
N CYS A 124 14.69 -17.76 1.77
CA CYS A 124 15.29 -16.55 2.34
C CYS A 124 16.30 -15.85 1.43
N ASP A 125 16.74 -16.50 0.34
CA ASP A 125 17.74 -15.96 -0.59
C ASP A 125 17.16 -15.43 -1.90
N LEU A 126 15.82 -15.36 -2.04
CA LEU A 126 15.22 -14.78 -3.24
C LEU A 126 15.44 -13.25 -3.27
N PRO A 127 15.84 -12.67 -4.43
CA PRO A 127 15.92 -11.23 -4.57
C PRO A 127 14.56 -10.60 -4.31
N LEU A 128 14.55 -9.39 -3.74
CA LEU A 128 13.32 -8.66 -3.38
C LEU A 128 12.31 -8.57 -4.53
N SER A 129 12.79 -8.54 -5.78
CA SER A 129 12.00 -8.51 -7.00
C SER A 129 11.19 -9.79 -7.29
N LYS A 130 11.57 -10.92 -6.68
CA LYS A 130 10.88 -12.23 -6.81
C LYS A 130 10.01 -12.54 -5.60
N LEU A 131 10.00 -11.68 -4.58
CA LEU A 131 9.16 -11.87 -3.41
C LEU A 131 7.71 -11.55 -3.76
N LEU A 132 6.85 -12.53 -3.53
CA LEU A 132 5.42 -12.35 -3.70
C LEU A 132 4.86 -11.60 -2.48
N PRO A 133 3.99 -10.60 -2.69
CA PRO A 133 3.29 -9.98 -1.60
C PRO A 133 2.40 -11.01 -0.89
N THR A 134 2.28 -10.86 0.42
CA THR A 134 1.56 -11.81 1.28
C THR A 134 0.39 -11.16 2.01
N HIS A 135 0.50 -9.85 2.28
CA HIS A 135 -0.49 -9.09 3.03
C HIS A 135 -0.76 -7.75 2.34
N VAL A 136 -1.96 -7.22 2.55
CA VAL A 136 -2.35 -5.85 2.22
C VAL A 136 -2.36 -5.03 3.50
N VAL A 137 -1.88 -3.80 3.43
CA VAL A 137 -1.95 -2.84 4.55
C VAL A 137 -3.32 -2.17 4.53
N ASP A 138 -4.08 -2.32 5.60
CA ASP A 138 -5.30 -1.57 5.82
C ASP A 138 -4.98 -0.17 6.36
N LEU A 139 -5.43 0.85 5.64
CA LEU A 139 -5.28 2.28 5.99
C LEU A 139 -6.63 2.98 6.25
N CYS A 140 -7.74 2.22 6.19
CA CYS A 140 -9.10 2.79 6.25
C CYS A 140 -9.96 2.14 7.33
N ARG A 141 -10.17 0.82 7.32
CA ARG A 141 -11.09 0.16 8.27
C ARG A 141 -10.42 -0.04 9.62
N ARG A 142 -9.26 -0.69 9.62
CA ARG A 142 -8.43 -0.94 10.80
C ARG A 142 -6.98 -0.56 10.53
N PRO A 143 -6.67 0.75 10.57
CA PRO A 143 -5.36 1.27 10.17
C PRO A 143 -4.19 0.56 10.86
N GLY A 144 -3.21 0.11 10.07
CA GLY A 144 -2.01 -0.58 10.54
C GLY A 144 -2.17 -2.10 10.64
N THR A 145 -3.36 -2.61 10.32
CA THR A 145 -3.61 -4.06 10.20
C THR A 145 -3.06 -4.59 8.89
N LEU A 146 -2.47 -5.78 8.95
CA LEU A 146 -2.04 -6.56 7.80
C LEU A 146 -3.09 -7.61 7.44
N LEU A 147 -3.75 -7.43 6.30
CA LEU A 147 -4.78 -8.32 5.78
C LEU A 147 -4.14 -9.42 4.91
N PRO A 148 -4.25 -10.71 5.26
CA PRO A 148 -3.67 -11.78 4.45
C PRO A 148 -4.35 -11.87 3.07
N ILE A 149 -3.55 -11.90 2.00
CA ILE A 149 -4.05 -12.02 0.63
C ILE A 149 -4.77 -13.38 0.45
N GLY A 150 -5.91 -13.37 -0.24
CA GLY A 150 -6.76 -14.55 -0.44
C GLY A 150 -7.77 -14.80 0.69
N ARG A 151 -7.84 -13.92 1.69
CA ARG A 151 -8.96 -13.88 2.65
C ARG A 151 -10.05 -12.96 2.13
N ARG A 152 -11.31 -13.29 2.42
CA ARG A 152 -12.49 -12.48 2.08
C ARG A 152 -12.36 -11.02 2.54
N GLU A 153 -11.86 -10.81 3.76
CA GLU A 153 -11.65 -9.45 4.30
C GLU A 153 -10.68 -8.62 3.43
N CYS A 154 -9.61 -9.25 2.92
CA CYS A 154 -8.65 -8.60 2.04
C CYS A 154 -9.29 -8.24 0.69
N GLU A 155 -10.09 -9.13 0.13
CA GLU A 155 -10.78 -8.93 -1.15
C GLU A 155 -11.84 -7.82 -1.05
N GLU A 156 -12.64 -7.84 0.02
CA GLU A 156 -13.60 -6.78 0.33
C GLU A 156 -12.91 -5.43 0.54
N TYR A 157 -11.74 -5.42 1.18
CA TYR A 157 -10.96 -4.20 1.33
C TYR A 157 -10.47 -3.70 -0.02
N CYS A 158 -9.83 -4.55 -0.83
CA CYS A 158 -9.24 -4.15 -2.12
C CYS A 158 -10.31 -3.71 -3.12
N GLY A 159 -11.40 -4.45 -3.24
CA GLY A 159 -12.37 -4.30 -4.31
C GLY A 159 -11.82 -4.76 -5.66
N PRO A 160 -12.55 -4.49 -6.76
CA PRO A 160 -12.10 -4.87 -8.10
C PRO A 160 -10.80 -4.14 -8.47
N LYS A 161 -9.82 -4.91 -8.97
CA LYS A 161 -8.58 -4.34 -9.50
C LYS A 161 -8.88 -3.50 -10.75
N ALA A 162 -8.08 -2.46 -10.98
CA ALA A 162 -8.17 -1.72 -12.23
C ALA A 162 -7.88 -2.69 -13.38
N VAL A 163 -8.87 -2.93 -14.23
CA VAL A 163 -8.66 -3.61 -15.51
C VAL A 163 -8.00 -2.59 -16.42
N ALA A 164 -6.70 -2.39 -16.32
CA ALA A 164 -6.01 -1.72 -17.42
C ALA A 164 -5.99 -2.74 -18.58
N PRO A 165 -6.45 -2.35 -19.79
CA PRO A 165 -6.51 -3.27 -20.94
C PRO A 165 -5.13 -3.89 -21.31
N PHE A 166 -4.03 -3.34 -20.77
CA PHE A 166 -2.65 -3.84 -20.95
C PHE A 166 -1.97 -4.33 -19.65
N SER A 167 -2.70 -4.43 -18.53
CA SER A 167 -2.13 -4.73 -17.20
C SER A 167 -2.32 -6.16 -16.72
N MET A 168 -2.92 -7.05 -17.53
CA MET A 168 -2.96 -8.48 -17.22
C MET A 168 -1.54 -9.03 -17.22
N ARG A 169 -0.88 -8.99 -16.05
CA ARG A 169 0.12 -10.01 -15.74
C ARG A 169 -0.67 -11.28 -15.44
N PRO A 170 -0.29 -12.43 -16.04
CA PRO A 170 -0.94 -13.69 -15.76
C PRO A 170 -0.92 -13.94 -14.25
N THR A 171 -2.10 -14.22 -13.71
CA THR A 171 -2.25 -14.68 -12.33
C THR A 171 -1.74 -16.11 -12.21
N PHE A 172 -1.44 -16.58 -11.00
CA PHE A 172 -0.89 -17.93 -10.76
C PHE A 172 -1.63 -19.09 -11.47
N PRO A 173 -2.98 -19.08 -11.59
CA PRO A 173 -3.72 -20.06 -12.38
C PRO A 173 -3.43 -19.99 -13.88
N ASP A 174 -3.17 -18.79 -14.42
CA ASP A 174 -2.92 -18.58 -15.85
C ASP A 174 -1.56 -19.14 -16.29
N ILE A 175 -0.58 -19.23 -15.37
CA ILE A 175 0.77 -19.74 -15.66
C ILE A 175 0.77 -21.26 -15.80
N LEU A 176 -0.02 -21.97 -14.98
CA LEU A 176 -0.11 -23.43 -15.03
C LEU A 176 -0.79 -23.91 -16.32
N ASN A 177 -1.86 -23.22 -16.73
CA ASN A 177 -2.61 -23.55 -17.96
C ASN A 177 -1.84 -23.28 -19.26
N LEU A 178 -0.76 -22.49 -19.22
CA LEU A 178 0.12 -22.26 -20.36
C LEU A 178 1.14 -23.40 -20.56
N GLN A 179 1.53 -24.09 -19.49
CA GLN A 179 2.48 -25.21 -19.60
C GLN A 179 1.83 -26.49 -20.10
N GLU A 180 0.53 -26.69 -19.88
CA GLU A 180 -0.18 -27.89 -20.35
C GLU A 180 -0.56 -27.83 -21.84
N ASN A 181 -0.78 -26.64 -22.41
CA ASN A 181 -1.21 -26.49 -23.81
C ASN A 181 -0.10 -26.53 -24.87
N THR A 182 1.16 -26.76 -24.48
CA THR A 182 2.29 -26.75 -25.42
C THR A 182 2.74 -28.16 -25.86
N GLN A 183 2.12 -29.23 -25.33
CA GLN A 183 2.55 -30.62 -25.62
C GLN A 183 1.77 -31.34 -26.74
N ASP A 184 0.62 -30.84 -27.21
CA ASP A 184 -0.22 -31.57 -28.18
C ASP A 184 -0.37 -30.87 -29.54
N LYS A 185 0.75 -30.57 -30.22
CA LYS A 185 0.76 -30.33 -31.68
C LYS A 185 2.07 -30.78 -32.32
N PHE A 186 2.15 -32.07 -32.65
CA PHE A 186 2.89 -32.61 -33.80
C PHE A 186 2.06 -33.70 -34.47
#